data_AF-A0A3M1C4L3-F1
#
_entry.id   AF-A0A3M1C4L3-F1
#
_cell.length_a   1.000
_cell.length_b   1.000
_cell.length_c   1.000
_cell.angle_alpha   90.00
_cell.angle_beta   90.00
_cell.angle_gamma   90.00
#
_symmetry.space_group_name_H-M   'P 1'
#
loop_
_entity.id
_entity.type
_entity.pdbx_description
1 polymer ?
#
loop_
_entity_poly.entity_id
_entity_poly.type
_entity_poly.pdbx_seq_one_letter_code
_entity_poly.pdbx_strand_id
1 'polypeptide(L)'
;MAVIFLSLTWIEFKLFEVSRSLPYVHSIFFFGLVNFNIILFLLLIFLIFRNVVKNLSERQGGKIGSSLKSKLIAAFVGFSFVPTALMFLVSVFYINNSFEKWFSEKMSGVLKSSLEVSNAYYISTKKKNYHFAEEIKKALEKTPTQKLSRSIQLLRAQYSLDGVEIYEGLSAKKPRIVSLSPSLKALPPISPKVLRRVIQENIETSLVQSSQRGNLIRVIVPFQNIYLKGAALVLSTHIPLSLISKMDDIALAYEEYRSRDPLALPLKSIYLIILVLMTLVILLAATWFGFFLAKQLSIPLEELAQATKKIAKGKYPVLKKYTAYPEINILVSHFNNMSRHLEKTEKEVKR
;
A
#
# COMPACT_ATOMS: atom_id res chain seq x y z
N MET A 1 1.25 6.60 -36.12
CA MET A 1 1.02 7.75 -35.22
C MET A 1 -0.39 7.75 -34.65
N ALA A 2 -1.45 7.77 -35.47
CA ALA A 2 -2.84 7.77 -34.99
C ALA A 2 -3.19 6.60 -34.06
N VAL A 3 -2.76 5.37 -34.37
CA VAL A 3 -3.01 4.18 -33.53
C VAL A 3 -2.29 4.26 -32.17
N ILE A 4 -1.07 4.78 -32.15
CA ILE A 4 -0.28 4.97 -30.92
C ILE A 4 -0.94 6.04 -30.05
N PHE A 5 -1.36 7.16 -30.67
CA PHE A 5 -2.08 8.23 -30.00
C PHE A 5 -3.40 7.73 -29.40
N LEU A 6 -4.19 6.97 -30.18
CA LEU A 6 -5.45 6.36 -29.72
C LEU A 6 -5.22 5.38 -28.56
N SER A 7 -4.16 4.56 -28.61
CA SER A 7 -3.81 3.66 -27.52
C SER A 7 -3.37 4.39 -26.25
N LEU A 8 -2.67 5.52 -26.40
CA LEU A 8 -2.24 6.41 -25.32
C LEU A 8 -3.44 7.07 -24.64
N THR A 9 -4.35 7.64 -25.42
CA THR A 9 -5.58 8.26 -24.90
C THR A 9 -6.48 7.23 -24.23
N TRP A 10 -6.51 5.98 -24.70
CA TRP A 10 -7.27 4.92 -24.06
C TRP A 10 -6.65 4.49 -22.72
N ILE A 11 -5.32 4.38 -22.65
CA ILE A 11 -4.57 4.13 -21.41
C ILE A 11 -4.75 5.28 -20.42
N GLU A 12 -4.75 6.53 -20.89
CA GLU A 12 -4.99 7.74 -20.10
C GLU A 12 -6.40 7.72 -19.49
N PHE A 13 -7.42 7.38 -20.27
CA PHE A 13 -8.80 7.30 -19.77
C PHE A 13 -8.93 6.26 -18.66
N LYS A 14 -8.27 5.10 -18.81
CA LYS A 14 -8.27 4.04 -17.81
C LYS A 14 -7.51 4.41 -16.54
N LEU A 15 -6.39 5.12 -16.66
CA LEU A 15 -5.64 5.65 -15.52
C LEU A 15 -6.40 6.78 -14.79
N PHE A 16 -7.16 7.57 -15.54
CA PHE A 16 -7.98 8.66 -15.00
C PHE A 16 -9.17 8.15 -14.17
N GLU A 17 -9.84 7.07 -14.61
CA GLU A 17 -10.87 6.39 -13.82
C GLU A 17 -10.34 5.87 -12.48
N VAL A 18 -9.12 5.31 -12.46
CA VAL A 18 -8.47 4.86 -11.22
C VAL A 18 -8.16 6.04 -10.29
N SER A 19 -7.78 7.21 -10.83
CA SER A 19 -7.46 8.41 -10.03
C SER A 19 -8.65 9.01 -9.28
N ARG A 20 -9.88 8.84 -9.79
CA ARG A 20 -11.12 9.33 -9.15
C ARG A 20 -11.45 8.63 -7.83
N SER A 21 -10.84 7.48 -7.56
CA SER A 21 -11.02 6.72 -6.32
C SER A 21 -10.10 7.17 -5.18
N LEU A 22 -9.21 8.16 -5.42
CA LEU A 22 -8.14 8.56 -4.49
C LEU A 22 -8.44 9.87 -3.74
N PRO A 23 -8.02 10.00 -2.46
CA PRO A 23 -8.12 11.27 -1.72
C PRO A 23 -7.44 12.45 -2.46
N TYR A 24 -8.07 13.62 -2.42
CA TYR A 24 -7.73 14.82 -3.21
C TYR A 24 -6.24 15.24 -3.20
N VAL A 25 -5.51 15.10 -2.09
CA VAL A 25 -4.09 15.50 -2.00
C VAL A 25 -3.18 14.56 -2.78
N HIS A 26 -3.51 13.27 -2.83
CA HIS A 26 -2.81 12.31 -3.70
C HIS A 26 -3.17 12.52 -5.18
N SER A 27 -4.37 13.05 -5.48
CA SER A 27 -4.84 13.25 -6.85
C SER A 27 -4.01 14.27 -7.64
N ILE A 28 -3.61 15.41 -7.06
CA ILE A 28 -2.84 16.43 -7.79
C ILE A 28 -1.43 15.92 -8.13
N PHE A 29 -0.73 15.33 -7.17
CA PHE A 29 0.60 14.77 -7.39
C PHE A 29 0.55 13.59 -8.38
N PHE A 30 -0.41 12.68 -8.21
CA PHE A 30 -0.65 11.56 -9.13
C PHE A 30 -0.92 12.06 -10.55
N PHE A 31 -1.81 13.04 -10.70
CA PHE A 31 -2.15 13.63 -11.99
C PHE A 31 -0.93 14.30 -12.64
N GLY A 32 -0.14 15.05 -11.87
CA GLY A 32 1.11 15.64 -12.33
C GLY A 32 2.10 14.58 -12.84
N LEU A 33 2.26 13.49 -12.09
CA LEU A 33 3.13 12.35 -12.47
C LEU A 33 2.66 11.67 -13.75
N VAL A 34 1.36 11.42 -13.92
CA VAL A 34 0.81 10.80 -15.14
C VAL A 34 1.02 11.70 -16.35
N ASN A 35 0.68 12.99 -16.26
CA ASN A 35 0.88 13.94 -17.35
C ASN A 35 2.35 14.07 -17.72
N PHE A 36 3.24 14.16 -16.73
CA PHE A 36 4.67 14.24 -16.98
C PHE A 36 5.21 12.98 -17.68
N ASN A 37 4.76 11.80 -17.26
CA ASN A 37 5.06 10.54 -17.96
C ASN A 37 4.58 10.54 -19.41
N ILE A 38 3.36 11.03 -19.67
CA ILE A 38 2.81 11.13 -21.03
C ILE A 38 3.69 12.04 -21.89
N ILE A 39 4.07 13.21 -21.37
CA ILE A 39 4.97 14.14 -22.07
C ILE A 39 6.31 13.47 -22.39
N LEU A 40 6.93 12.80 -21.41
CA LEU A 40 8.18 12.06 -21.58
C LEU A 40 8.06 10.96 -22.64
N PHE A 41 6.97 10.20 -22.61
CA PHE A 41 6.71 9.12 -23.54
C PHE A 41 6.51 9.64 -24.97
N LEU A 42 5.73 10.72 -25.13
CA LEU A 42 5.55 11.39 -26.42
C LEU A 42 6.87 11.93 -26.95
N LEU A 43 7.70 12.53 -26.09
CA LEU A 43 9.04 13.02 -26.45
C LEU A 43 9.93 11.86 -26.91
N LEU A 44 9.94 10.74 -26.19
CA LEU A 44 10.68 9.53 -26.56
C LEU A 44 10.23 8.98 -27.92
N ILE A 45 8.92 8.83 -28.14
CA ILE A 45 8.36 8.39 -29.42
C ILE A 45 8.75 9.35 -30.54
N PHE A 46 8.62 10.66 -30.32
CA PHE A 46 8.98 11.67 -31.29
C PHE A 46 10.47 11.58 -31.67
N LEU A 47 11.37 11.40 -30.71
CA LEU A 47 12.81 11.22 -30.96
C LEU A 47 13.09 9.96 -31.77
N ILE A 48 12.49 8.83 -31.39
CA ILE A 48 12.65 7.55 -32.10
C ILE A 48 12.11 7.68 -33.53
N PHE A 49 10.88 8.18 -33.69
CA PHE A 49 10.23 8.34 -34.99
C PHE A 49 11.02 9.26 -35.91
N ARG A 50 11.39 10.45 -35.43
CA ARG A 50 12.23 11.41 -36.18
C ARG A 50 13.51 10.75 -36.67
N ASN A 51 14.12 9.90 -35.85
CA ASN A 51 15.36 9.23 -36.20
C ASN A 51 15.17 8.11 -37.21
N VAL A 52 14.13 7.29 -37.07
CA VAL A 52 13.79 6.24 -38.01
C VAL A 52 13.50 6.84 -39.39
N VAL A 53 12.68 7.89 -39.46
CA VAL A 53 12.36 8.59 -40.72
C VAL A 53 13.61 9.17 -41.36
N LYS A 54 14.46 9.87 -40.58
CA LYS A 54 15.71 10.44 -41.10
C LYS A 54 16.66 9.37 -41.66
N ASN A 55 16.81 8.25 -40.97
CA ASN A 55 17.65 7.15 -41.40
C ASN A 55 17.15 6.48 -42.70
N LEU A 56 15.82 6.33 -42.85
CA LEU A 56 15.23 5.78 -44.07
C LEU A 56 15.39 6.73 -45.27
N SER A 57 15.21 8.04 -45.06
CA SER A 57 15.40 9.04 -46.10
C SER A 57 16.86 9.15 -46.56
N GLU A 58 17.83 9.09 -45.64
CA GLU A 58 19.26 9.16 -45.98
C GLU A 58 19.78 7.94 -46.76
N ARG A 59 19.08 6.79 -46.73
CA ARG A 59 19.45 5.59 -47.49
C ARG A 59 19.20 5.72 -48.99
N GLN A 60 18.23 6.53 -49.43
CA GLN A 60 17.96 6.74 -50.86
C GLN A 60 18.98 7.67 -51.54
N GLY A 61 19.76 8.44 -50.78
CA GLY A 61 20.70 9.44 -51.31
C GLY A 61 22.15 8.98 -51.53
N GLY A 62 22.48 7.69 -51.35
CA GLY A 62 23.81 7.15 -51.69
C GLY A 62 25.01 7.71 -50.93
N LYS A 63 24.82 8.43 -49.81
CA LYS A 63 25.93 8.99 -49.02
C LYS A 63 26.58 7.91 -48.15
N ILE A 64 27.85 7.63 -48.44
CA ILE A 64 28.72 6.70 -47.72
C ILE A 64 29.00 7.31 -46.33
N GLY A 65 28.16 6.99 -45.33
CA GLY A 65 28.32 7.48 -43.95
C GLY A 65 27.10 7.31 -43.03
N SER A 66 25.88 7.27 -43.58
CA SER A 66 24.63 7.14 -42.80
C SER A 66 24.47 5.78 -42.07
N SER A 67 25.19 4.75 -42.51
CA SER A 67 25.10 3.39 -41.96
C SER A 67 25.83 3.23 -40.62
N LEU A 68 26.93 3.95 -40.36
CA LEU A 68 27.69 3.82 -39.10
C LEU A 68 26.92 4.45 -37.94
N LYS A 69 26.41 5.67 -38.16
CA LYS A 69 25.64 6.42 -37.17
C LYS A 69 24.39 5.68 -36.72
N SER A 70 23.63 5.12 -37.67
CA SER A 70 22.41 4.37 -37.35
C SER A 70 22.69 3.06 -36.62
N LYS A 71 23.76 2.34 -36.97
CA LYS A 71 24.21 1.14 -36.24
C LYS A 71 24.62 1.45 -34.80
N LEU A 72 25.38 2.54 -34.59
CA LEU A 72 25.78 2.98 -33.25
C LEU A 72 24.57 3.37 -32.39
N ILE A 73 23.63 4.15 -32.93
CA ILE A 73 22.42 4.52 -32.20
C ILE A 73 21.60 3.27 -31.83
N ALA A 74 21.43 2.34 -32.78
CA ALA A 74 20.70 1.10 -32.53
C ALA A 74 21.38 0.23 -31.45
N ALA A 75 22.71 0.14 -31.47
CA ALA A 75 23.48 -0.59 -30.47
C ALA A 75 23.31 0.02 -29.07
N PHE A 76 23.41 1.35 -28.93
CA PHE A 76 23.24 2.03 -27.65
C PHE A 76 21.81 1.93 -27.09
N VAL A 77 20.80 2.17 -27.94
CA VAL A 77 19.40 2.05 -27.53
C VAL A 77 19.10 0.60 -27.12
N GLY A 78 19.49 -0.38 -27.93
CA GLY A 78 19.32 -1.80 -27.62
C GLY A 78 20.01 -2.21 -26.31
N PHE A 79 21.26 -1.79 -26.13
CA PHE A 79 22.05 -2.07 -24.93
C PHE A 79 21.41 -1.48 -23.66
N SER A 80 20.82 -0.28 -23.75
CA SER A 80 20.11 0.32 -22.61
C SER A 80 18.74 -0.30 -22.36
N PHE A 81 18.05 -0.73 -23.42
CA PHE A 81 16.68 -1.20 -23.34
C PHE A 81 16.59 -2.53 -22.60
N VAL A 82 17.48 -3.49 -22.90
CA VAL A 82 17.47 -4.83 -22.31
C VAL A 82 17.52 -4.80 -20.76
N PRO A 83 18.52 -4.19 -20.10
CA PRO A 83 18.57 -4.16 -18.64
C PRO A 83 17.44 -3.32 -18.03
N THR A 84 17.03 -2.24 -18.69
CA THR A 84 15.93 -1.39 -18.20
C THR A 84 14.59 -2.15 -18.24
N ALA A 85 14.31 -2.87 -19.32
CA ALA A 85 13.11 -3.68 -19.46
C ALA A 85 13.11 -4.84 -18.47
N LEU A 86 14.26 -5.50 -18.25
CA LEU A 86 14.39 -6.54 -17.24
C LEU A 86 14.08 -5.99 -15.84
N MET A 87 14.68 -4.85 -15.47
CA MET A 87 14.42 -4.20 -14.18
C MET A 87 12.95 -3.79 -14.03
N PHE A 88 12.32 -3.28 -15.10
CA PHE A 88 10.90 -2.96 -15.10
C PHE A 88 10.04 -4.20 -14.83
N LEU A 89 10.28 -5.30 -15.53
CA LEU A 89 9.53 -6.56 -15.37
C LEU A 89 9.68 -7.13 -13.96
N VAL A 90 10.91 -7.21 -13.45
CA VAL A 90 11.18 -7.69 -12.08
C VAL A 90 10.48 -6.79 -11.06
N SER A 91 10.52 -5.48 -11.26
CA SER A 91 9.87 -4.52 -10.35
C SER A 91 8.35 -4.66 -10.36
N VAL A 92 7.72 -4.78 -11.54
CA VAL A 92 6.27 -5.04 -11.64
C VAL A 92 5.90 -6.34 -10.95
N PHE A 93 6.65 -7.41 -11.18
CA PHE A 93 6.43 -8.69 -10.51
C PHE A 93 6.55 -8.56 -8.99
N TYR A 94 7.60 -7.89 -8.50
CA TYR A 94 7.80 -7.70 -7.06
C TYR A 94 6.70 -6.85 -6.43
N ILE A 95 6.31 -5.73 -7.06
CA ILE A 95 5.24 -4.85 -6.57
C ILE A 95 3.92 -5.63 -6.51
N ASN A 96 3.55 -6.36 -7.57
CA ASN A 96 2.30 -7.13 -7.59
C ASN A 96 2.27 -8.18 -6.47
N ASN A 97 3.32 -9.00 -6.35
CA ASN A 97 3.34 -10.09 -5.38
C ASN A 97 3.54 -9.64 -3.93
N SER A 98 4.34 -8.61 -3.70
CA SER A 98 4.61 -8.13 -2.34
C SER A 98 3.43 -7.34 -1.79
N PHE A 99 2.80 -6.51 -2.62
CA PHE A 99 1.68 -5.69 -2.17
C PHE A 99 0.48 -6.54 -1.77
N GLU A 100 0.15 -7.57 -2.56
CA GLU A 100 -0.95 -8.49 -2.25
C GLU A 100 -0.69 -9.26 -0.94
N LYS A 101 0.52 -9.79 -0.74
CA LYS A 101 0.86 -10.58 0.45
C LYS A 101 0.86 -9.79 1.75
N TRP A 102 1.35 -8.55 1.74
CA TRP A 102 1.46 -7.75 2.96
C TRP A 102 0.15 -7.06 3.34
N PHE A 103 -0.72 -6.77 2.36
CA PHE A 103 -1.86 -5.89 2.58
C PHE A 103 -3.24 -6.52 2.52
N SER A 104 -3.49 -7.73 2.00
CA SER A 104 -4.86 -8.29 1.95
C SER A 104 -5.16 -9.37 3.01
N GLU A 105 -4.23 -10.28 3.26
CA GLU A 105 -4.50 -11.42 4.16
C GLU A 105 -4.07 -11.16 5.59
N LYS A 106 -2.88 -10.57 5.79
CA LYS A 106 -2.28 -10.45 7.13
C LYS A 106 -2.96 -9.36 7.98
N MET A 107 -3.21 -8.18 7.42
CA MET A 107 -3.82 -7.08 8.17
C MET A 107 -5.29 -7.35 8.49
N SER A 108 -6.07 -7.81 7.49
CA SER A 108 -7.44 -8.31 7.69
C SER A 108 -7.52 -9.37 8.78
N GLY A 109 -6.63 -10.37 8.72
CA GLY A 109 -6.57 -11.47 9.67
C GLY A 109 -6.28 -11.01 11.09
N VAL A 110 -5.31 -10.10 11.29
CA VAL A 110 -4.97 -9.56 12.62
C VAL A 110 -6.13 -8.75 13.20
N LEU A 111 -6.76 -7.88 12.41
CA LEU A 111 -7.90 -7.08 12.85
C LEU A 111 -9.10 -7.97 13.20
N LYS A 112 -9.42 -8.95 12.34
CA LYS A 112 -10.47 -9.95 12.60
C LYS A 112 -10.18 -10.76 13.86
N SER A 113 -8.96 -11.25 14.02
CA SER A 113 -8.55 -12.03 15.20
C SER A 113 -8.65 -11.20 16.48
N SER A 114 -8.30 -9.91 16.42
CA SER A 114 -8.42 -8.99 17.56
C SER A 114 -9.88 -8.74 17.95
N LEU A 115 -10.78 -8.66 16.97
CA LEU A 115 -12.23 -8.58 17.20
C LEU A 115 -12.78 -9.89 17.78
N GLU A 116 -12.33 -11.05 17.28
CA GLU A 116 -12.69 -12.36 17.81
C GLU A 116 -12.24 -12.53 19.27
N VAL A 117 -11.00 -12.13 19.61
CA VAL A 117 -10.49 -12.13 21.00
C VAL A 117 -11.33 -11.22 21.89
N SER A 118 -11.70 -10.05 21.38
CA SER A 118 -12.56 -9.09 22.11
C SER A 118 -13.93 -9.68 22.41
N ASN A 119 -14.57 -10.30 21.43
CA ASN A 119 -15.85 -10.99 21.61
C ASN A 119 -15.71 -12.21 22.53
N ALA A 120 -14.61 -12.95 22.44
CA ALA A 120 -14.32 -14.07 23.32
C ALA A 120 -14.19 -13.62 24.79
N TYR A 121 -13.65 -12.43 25.06
CA TYR A 121 -13.62 -11.85 26.40
C TYR A 121 -15.03 -11.63 26.98
N TYR A 122 -15.96 -11.10 26.18
CA TYR A 122 -17.38 -10.95 26.60
C TYR A 122 -18.03 -12.31 26.89
N ILE A 123 -17.87 -13.27 25.98
CA ILE A 123 -18.47 -14.60 26.10
C ILE A 123 -17.90 -15.35 27.31
N SER A 124 -16.58 -15.32 27.49
CA SER A 124 -15.91 -15.99 28.61
C SER A 124 -16.29 -15.36 29.95
N THR A 125 -16.36 -14.03 30.04
CA THR A 125 -16.81 -13.33 31.26
C THR A 125 -18.26 -13.66 31.58
N LYS A 126 -19.15 -13.67 30.58
CA LYS A 126 -20.55 -14.08 30.75
C LYS A 126 -20.65 -15.54 31.25
N LYS A 127 -19.91 -16.47 30.64
CA LYS A 127 -19.88 -17.89 31.05
C LYS A 127 -19.35 -18.05 32.49
N LYS A 128 -18.29 -17.32 32.84
CA LYS A 128 -17.73 -17.29 34.20
C LYS A 128 -18.76 -16.79 35.22
N ASN A 129 -19.48 -15.73 34.88
CA ASN A 129 -20.50 -15.17 35.76
C ASN A 129 -21.70 -16.11 35.95
N TYR A 130 -22.14 -16.83 34.91
CA TYR A 130 -23.15 -17.89 35.11
C TYR A 130 -22.67 -18.99 36.05
N HIS A 131 -21.43 -19.47 35.85
CA HIS A 131 -20.86 -20.49 36.71
C HIS A 131 -20.80 -20.02 38.18
N PHE A 132 -20.35 -18.79 38.43
CA PHE A 132 -20.34 -18.23 39.78
C PHE A 132 -21.73 -17.93 40.34
N ALA A 133 -22.70 -17.57 39.49
CA ALA A 133 -24.07 -17.37 39.93
C ALA A 133 -24.66 -18.67 40.50
N GLU A 134 -24.39 -19.81 39.86
CA GLU A 134 -24.80 -21.13 40.34
C GLU A 134 -24.11 -21.50 41.66
N GLU A 135 -22.80 -21.28 41.77
CA GLU A 135 -22.06 -21.57 43.01
C GLU A 135 -22.53 -20.68 44.18
N ILE A 136 -22.78 -19.40 43.93
CA ILE A 136 -23.35 -18.48 44.93
C ILE A 136 -24.77 -18.89 45.31
N LYS A 137 -25.61 -19.29 44.35
CA LYS A 137 -26.98 -19.76 44.60
C LYS A 137 -26.96 -20.94 45.57
N LYS A 138 -26.12 -21.96 45.31
CA LYS A 138 -25.95 -23.13 46.18
C LYS A 138 -25.44 -22.74 47.57
N ALA A 139 -24.41 -21.90 47.64
CA ALA A 139 -23.81 -21.49 48.91
C ALA A 139 -24.79 -20.70 49.80
N LEU A 140 -25.71 -19.94 49.19
CA LEU A 140 -26.66 -19.09 49.91
C LEU A 140 -28.03 -19.75 50.16
N GLU A 141 -28.29 -20.95 49.65
CA GLU A 141 -29.60 -21.63 49.71
C GLU A 141 -30.16 -21.74 51.15
N LYS A 142 -29.29 -22.10 52.11
CA LYS A 142 -29.63 -22.30 53.53
C LYS A 142 -29.19 -21.15 54.45
N THR A 143 -28.66 -20.06 53.88
CA THR A 143 -28.10 -18.97 54.67
C THR A 143 -29.23 -18.10 55.26
N PRO A 144 -29.28 -17.87 56.59
CA PRO A 144 -30.26 -16.97 57.20
C PRO A 144 -30.16 -15.55 56.65
N THR A 145 -31.30 -14.85 56.55
CA THR A 145 -31.38 -13.50 55.96
C THR A 145 -30.47 -12.48 56.64
N GLN A 146 -30.22 -12.60 57.95
CA GLN A 146 -29.33 -11.71 58.69
C GLN A 146 -27.85 -11.88 58.29
N LYS A 147 -27.46 -13.06 57.78
CA LYS A 147 -26.07 -13.36 57.38
C LYS A 147 -25.82 -13.16 55.88
N LEU A 148 -26.87 -13.04 55.06
CA LEU A 148 -26.76 -12.94 53.60
C LEU A 148 -25.83 -11.80 53.15
N SER A 149 -25.95 -10.60 53.72
CA SER A 149 -25.11 -9.46 53.32
C SER A 149 -23.62 -9.73 53.49
N ARG A 150 -23.23 -10.37 54.60
CA ARG A 150 -21.83 -10.73 54.87
C ARG A 150 -21.35 -11.86 53.95
N SER A 151 -22.16 -12.89 53.76
CA SER A 151 -21.82 -14.00 52.86
C SER A 151 -21.64 -13.53 51.42
N ILE A 152 -22.51 -12.66 50.93
CA ILE A 152 -22.41 -12.07 49.59
C ILE A 152 -21.16 -11.19 49.46
N GLN A 153 -20.79 -10.43 50.49
CA GLN A 153 -19.55 -9.66 50.48
C GLN A 153 -18.31 -10.55 50.35
N LEU A 154 -18.26 -11.66 51.09
CA LEU A 154 -17.17 -12.64 51.02
C LEU A 154 -17.13 -13.32 49.65
N LEU A 155 -18.26 -13.81 49.15
CA LEU A 155 -18.33 -14.49 47.85
C LEU A 155 -18.01 -13.54 46.69
N ARG A 156 -18.46 -12.27 46.76
CA ARG A 156 -18.08 -11.23 45.79
C ARG A 156 -16.56 -11.06 45.74
N ALA A 157 -15.91 -10.96 46.90
CA ALA A 157 -14.46 -10.83 46.99
C ALA A 157 -13.74 -12.09 46.50
N GLN A 158 -14.19 -13.27 46.92
CA GLN A 158 -13.63 -14.57 46.55
C GLN A 158 -13.63 -14.81 45.04
N TYR A 159 -14.74 -14.49 44.37
CA TYR A 159 -14.87 -14.67 42.92
C TYR A 159 -14.41 -13.45 42.09
N SER A 160 -13.90 -12.41 42.75
CA SER A 160 -13.48 -11.15 42.12
C SER A 160 -14.58 -10.51 41.26
N LEU A 161 -15.81 -10.50 41.79
CA LEU A 161 -16.97 -9.85 41.16
C LEU A 161 -17.01 -8.36 41.55
N ASP A 162 -17.50 -7.54 40.64
CA ASP A 162 -17.63 -6.10 40.87
C ASP A 162 -18.93 -5.73 41.58
N GLY A 163 -19.97 -6.55 41.40
CA GLY A 163 -21.24 -6.37 42.09
C GLY A 163 -21.99 -7.68 42.25
N VAL A 164 -22.63 -7.85 43.41
CA VAL A 164 -23.62 -8.90 43.63
C VAL A 164 -24.84 -8.24 44.27
N GLU A 165 -25.99 -8.39 43.62
CA GLU A 165 -27.26 -7.79 44.03
C GLU A 165 -28.32 -8.89 44.18
N ILE A 166 -29.17 -8.79 45.21
CA ILE A 166 -30.37 -9.62 45.35
C ILE A 166 -31.60 -8.72 45.24
N TYR A 167 -32.43 -9.00 44.25
CA TYR A 167 -33.73 -8.36 44.07
C TYR A 167 -34.81 -9.30 44.58
N GLU A 168 -35.66 -8.82 45.48
CA GLU A 168 -36.78 -9.60 46.03
C GLU A 168 -38.10 -9.08 45.47
N GLY A 169 -38.88 -9.98 44.87
CA GLY A 169 -40.18 -9.66 44.31
C GLY A 169 -40.14 -9.18 42.86
N LEU A 170 -41.28 -9.34 42.19
CA LEU A 170 -41.45 -9.21 40.74
C LEU A 170 -41.34 -7.77 40.20
N SER A 171 -41.45 -6.77 41.08
CA SER A 171 -41.44 -5.35 40.71
C SER A 171 -40.46 -4.52 41.54
N ALA A 172 -39.42 -5.17 42.06
CA ALA A 172 -38.36 -4.51 42.80
C ALA A 172 -37.69 -3.43 41.95
N LYS A 173 -37.79 -2.17 42.38
CA LYS A 173 -37.09 -1.03 41.75
C LYS A 173 -35.64 -0.89 42.26
N LYS A 174 -35.34 -1.47 43.42
CA LYS A 174 -34.03 -1.47 44.05
C LYS A 174 -33.75 -2.87 44.61
N PRO A 175 -32.48 -3.28 44.64
CA PRO A 175 -32.07 -4.52 45.28
C PRO A 175 -32.27 -4.44 46.80
N ARG A 176 -32.66 -5.56 47.42
CA ARG A 176 -32.74 -5.71 48.88
C ARG A 176 -31.35 -5.82 49.51
N ILE A 177 -30.43 -6.50 48.84
CA ILE A 177 -29.04 -6.65 49.29
C ILE A 177 -28.12 -6.30 48.13
N VAL A 178 -27.07 -5.52 48.42
CA VAL A 178 -26.05 -5.12 47.45
C VAL A 178 -24.68 -5.23 48.09
N SER A 179 -23.75 -5.84 47.37
CA SER A 179 -22.33 -5.76 47.65
C SER A 179 -21.61 -5.28 46.40
N LEU A 180 -20.86 -4.18 46.51
CA LEU A 180 -20.08 -3.60 45.43
C LEU A 180 -18.59 -3.71 45.71
N SER A 181 -17.78 -3.77 44.65
CA SER A 181 -16.34 -3.55 44.74
C SER A 181 -16.05 -2.08 45.08
N PRO A 182 -14.92 -1.78 45.74
CA PRO A 182 -14.52 -0.39 46.04
C PRO A 182 -14.38 0.49 44.79
N SER A 183 -14.16 -0.12 43.62
CA SER A 183 -14.04 0.57 42.33
C SER A 183 -15.38 1.08 41.78
N LEU A 184 -16.52 0.60 42.30
CA LEU A 184 -17.87 1.00 41.86
C LEU A 184 -18.65 1.69 42.97
N LYS A 185 -19.10 2.93 42.71
CA LYS A 185 -19.94 3.71 43.65
C LYS A 185 -21.42 3.32 43.59
N ALA A 186 -21.92 2.99 42.40
CA ALA A 186 -23.31 2.62 42.18
C ALA A 186 -23.42 1.76 40.92
N LEU A 187 -24.44 0.91 40.88
CA LEU A 187 -24.85 0.16 39.69
C LEU A 187 -26.18 0.71 39.18
N PRO A 188 -26.38 0.78 37.85
CA PRO A 188 -27.68 1.13 37.30
C PRO A 188 -28.70 0.03 37.66
N PRO A 189 -29.97 0.35 37.95
CA PRO A 189 -30.96 -0.66 38.36
C PRO A 189 -31.32 -1.60 37.19
N ILE A 190 -31.71 -2.83 37.52
CA ILE A 190 -32.26 -3.78 36.54
C ILE A 190 -33.72 -3.42 36.25
N SER A 191 -34.14 -3.50 34.99
CA SER A 191 -35.53 -3.27 34.62
C SER A 191 -36.48 -4.29 35.28
N PRO A 192 -37.58 -3.86 35.93
CA PRO A 192 -38.57 -4.76 36.52
C PRO A 192 -39.12 -5.81 35.53
N LYS A 193 -39.19 -5.47 34.24
CA LYS A 193 -39.62 -6.41 33.18
C LYS A 193 -38.69 -7.62 33.08
N VAL A 194 -37.38 -7.40 33.21
CA VAL A 194 -36.37 -8.46 33.17
C VAL A 194 -36.43 -9.31 34.43
N LEU A 195 -36.54 -8.68 35.61
CA LEU A 195 -36.67 -9.38 36.88
C LEU A 195 -37.93 -10.26 36.93
N ARG A 196 -39.08 -9.72 36.50
CA ARG A 196 -40.33 -10.47 36.42
C ARG A 196 -40.18 -11.72 35.54
N ARG A 197 -39.51 -11.58 34.40
CA ARG A 197 -39.27 -12.69 33.47
C ARG A 197 -38.42 -13.79 34.11
N VAL A 198 -37.28 -13.41 34.70
CA VAL A 198 -36.37 -14.35 35.37
C VAL A 198 -37.07 -15.10 36.51
N ILE A 199 -37.82 -14.37 37.34
CA ILE A 199 -38.46 -14.95 38.54
C ILE A 199 -39.68 -15.81 38.18
N GLN A 200 -40.54 -15.37 37.24
CA GLN A 200 -41.76 -16.11 36.88
C GLN A 200 -41.50 -17.27 35.93
N GLU A 201 -40.68 -17.06 34.90
CA GLU A 201 -40.40 -18.08 33.88
C GLU A 201 -39.26 -19.01 34.34
N ASN A 202 -38.63 -18.72 35.49
CA ASN A 202 -37.48 -19.45 36.03
C ASN A 202 -36.34 -19.59 35.01
N ILE A 203 -36.09 -18.51 34.25
CA ILE A 203 -35.06 -18.45 33.22
C ILE A 203 -33.85 -17.65 33.68
N GLU A 204 -32.68 -18.06 33.20
CA GLU A 204 -31.45 -17.31 33.36
C GLU A 204 -31.26 -16.35 32.18
N THR A 205 -30.76 -15.14 32.45
CA THR A 205 -30.50 -14.17 31.38
C THR A 205 -29.27 -13.33 31.67
N SER A 206 -28.78 -12.64 30.66
CA SER A 206 -27.65 -11.73 30.77
C SER A 206 -27.93 -10.46 30.00
N LEU A 207 -27.42 -9.34 30.48
CA LEU A 207 -27.46 -8.07 29.76
C LEU A 207 -26.11 -7.37 29.87
N VAL A 208 -25.80 -6.58 28.85
CA VAL A 208 -24.68 -5.63 28.89
C VAL A 208 -25.30 -4.26 29.12
N GLN A 209 -24.83 -3.55 30.14
CA GLN A 209 -25.31 -2.22 30.45
C GLN A 209 -24.17 -1.22 30.54
N SER A 210 -24.31 -0.12 29.83
CA SER A 210 -23.34 0.98 29.89
C SER A 210 -23.42 1.69 31.24
N SER A 211 -22.24 2.02 31.76
CA SER A 211 -22.02 2.78 32.99
C SER A 211 -20.97 3.88 32.73
N GLN A 212 -20.87 4.87 33.62
CA GLN A 212 -19.96 6.00 33.46
C GLN A 212 -18.48 5.61 33.35
N ARG A 213 -18.10 4.42 33.85
CA ARG A 213 -16.71 3.93 33.83
C ARG A 213 -16.47 2.79 32.84
N GLY A 214 -17.45 2.45 32.00
CA GLY A 214 -17.39 1.34 31.06
C GLY A 214 -18.67 0.49 31.06
N ASN A 215 -18.63 -0.71 30.50
CA ASN A 215 -19.78 -1.60 30.41
C ASN A 215 -19.80 -2.59 31.57
N LEU A 216 -21.00 -3.03 31.95
CA LEU A 216 -21.22 -4.05 32.97
C LEU A 216 -21.85 -5.27 32.29
N ILE A 217 -21.18 -6.41 32.36
CA ILE A 217 -21.82 -7.70 32.06
C ILE A 217 -22.58 -8.11 33.30
N ARG A 218 -23.90 -8.17 33.17
CA ARG A 218 -24.81 -8.55 34.27
C ARG A 218 -25.48 -9.87 33.95
N VAL A 219 -25.20 -10.88 34.77
CA VAL A 219 -25.88 -12.18 34.74
C VAL A 219 -26.94 -12.19 35.82
N ILE A 220 -28.15 -12.61 35.45
CA ILE A 220 -29.33 -12.59 36.29
C ILE A 220 -29.90 -14.01 36.31
N VAL A 221 -29.94 -14.60 37.50
CA VAL A 221 -30.44 -15.96 37.71
C VAL A 221 -31.57 -15.95 38.75
N PRO A 222 -32.55 -16.85 38.64
CA PRO A 222 -33.56 -17.01 39.68
C PRO A 222 -32.88 -17.46 40.98
N PHE A 223 -33.25 -16.82 42.08
CA PHE A 223 -32.69 -17.09 43.39
C PHE A 223 -33.79 -17.49 44.36
N GLN A 224 -33.62 -18.67 44.95
CA GLN A 224 -34.50 -19.21 45.98
C GLN A 224 -33.64 -19.59 47.17
N ASN A 225 -34.05 -19.11 48.34
CA ASN A 225 -33.48 -19.45 49.63
C ASN A 225 -34.63 -19.89 50.53
N ILE A 226 -34.36 -20.76 51.49
CA ILE A 226 -35.35 -21.23 52.49
C ILE A 226 -36.15 -20.05 53.10
N TYR A 227 -35.51 -18.89 53.28
CA TYR A 227 -36.08 -17.69 53.87
C TYR A 227 -36.51 -16.61 52.85
N LEU A 228 -36.18 -16.76 51.57
CA LEU A 228 -36.50 -15.80 50.51
C LEU A 228 -37.02 -16.52 49.26
N LYS A 229 -38.30 -16.34 48.95
CA LYS A 229 -38.93 -16.89 47.74
C LYS A 229 -39.11 -15.79 46.70
N GLY A 230 -38.98 -16.14 45.43
CA GLY A 230 -39.22 -15.22 44.32
C GLY A 230 -38.22 -14.06 44.26
N ALA A 231 -36.93 -14.38 44.40
CA ALA A 231 -35.84 -13.42 44.27
C ALA A 231 -35.03 -13.67 42.99
N ALA A 232 -34.25 -12.67 42.56
CA ALA A 232 -33.27 -12.80 41.50
C ALA A 232 -31.89 -12.39 42.03
N LEU A 233 -30.89 -13.18 41.70
CA LEU A 233 -29.48 -12.91 41.99
C LEU A 233 -28.84 -12.32 40.75
N VAL A 234 -28.20 -11.17 40.90
CA VAL A 234 -27.54 -10.43 39.82
C VAL A 234 -26.05 -10.34 40.12
N LEU A 235 -25.24 -10.88 39.22
CA LEU A 235 -23.78 -10.75 39.26
C LEU A 235 -23.35 -9.74 38.21
N SER A 236 -22.53 -8.78 38.61
CA SER A 236 -21.99 -7.73 37.74
C SER A 236 -20.47 -7.82 37.67
N THR A 237 -19.94 -7.81 36.45
CA THR A 237 -18.51 -7.63 36.16
C THR A 237 -18.32 -6.42 35.29
N HIS A 238 -17.38 -5.57 35.67
CA HIS A 238 -17.04 -4.34 34.98
C HIS A 238 -16.01 -4.59 33.88
N ILE A 239 -16.30 -4.03 32.71
CA ILE A 239 -15.38 -3.93 31.59
C ILE A 239 -14.92 -2.48 31.55
N PRO A 240 -13.62 -2.20 31.72
CA PRO A 240 -13.12 -0.85 31.74
C PRO A 240 -13.33 -0.16 30.38
N LEU A 241 -13.62 1.14 30.43
CA LEU A 241 -13.81 1.95 29.23
C LEU A 241 -12.60 1.88 28.28
N SER A 242 -11.39 1.75 28.82
CA SER A 242 -10.16 1.58 28.04
C SER A 242 -10.16 0.32 27.17
N LEU A 243 -10.77 -0.77 27.61
CA LEU A 243 -10.90 -1.98 26.81
C LEU A 243 -11.98 -1.80 25.75
N ILE A 244 -13.12 -1.20 26.11
CA ILE A 244 -14.23 -0.96 25.17
C ILE A 244 -13.81 -0.02 24.05
N SER A 245 -13.16 1.10 24.37
CA SER A 245 -12.67 2.03 23.36
C SER A 245 -11.70 1.33 22.40
N LYS A 246 -10.86 0.43 22.90
CA LYS A 246 -9.94 -0.34 22.04
C LYS A 246 -10.69 -1.33 21.15
N MET A 247 -11.75 -1.97 21.65
CA MET A 247 -12.61 -2.86 20.87
C MET A 247 -13.34 -2.10 19.76
N ASP A 248 -13.87 -0.92 20.07
CA ASP A 248 -14.53 -0.04 19.10
C ASP A 248 -13.53 0.48 18.06
N ASP A 249 -12.33 0.91 18.49
CA ASP A 249 -11.23 1.30 17.60
C ASP A 249 -10.89 0.15 16.63
N ILE A 250 -10.79 -1.09 17.11
CA ILE A 250 -10.49 -2.28 16.30
C ILE A 250 -11.63 -2.59 15.33
N ALA A 251 -12.89 -2.51 15.78
CA ALA A 251 -14.05 -2.76 14.93
C ALA A 251 -14.15 -1.71 13.81
N LEU A 252 -13.95 -0.43 14.14
CA LEU A 252 -13.91 0.65 13.17
C LEU A 252 -12.75 0.49 12.19
N ALA A 253 -11.56 0.15 12.67
CA ALA A 253 -10.40 -0.10 11.81
C ALA A 253 -10.60 -1.31 10.89
N TYR A 254 -11.25 -2.37 11.39
CA TYR A 254 -11.60 -3.54 10.58
C TYR A 254 -12.64 -3.21 9.51
N GLU A 255 -13.70 -2.48 9.87
CA GLU A 255 -14.71 -2.02 8.91
C GLU A 255 -14.12 -1.04 7.90
N GLU A 256 -13.29 -0.10 8.31
CA GLU A 256 -12.59 0.82 7.41
C GLU A 256 -11.67 0.06 6.46
N TYR A 257 -10.89 -0.89 6.97
CA TYR A 257 -10.02 -1.71 6.14
C TYR A 257 -10.81 -2.64 5.19
N ARG A 258 -11.92 -3.24 5.65
CA ARG A 258 -12.76 -4.16 4.86
C ARG A 258 -13.58 -3.43 3.81
N SER A 259 -14.16 -2.29 4.15
CA SER A 259 -14.92 -1.43 3.22
C SER A 259 -13.99 -0.67 2.28
N ARG A 260 -12.76 -0.38 2.72
CA ARG A 260 -11.69 0.16 1.89
C ARG A 260 -10.70 -0.92 1.41
N ASP A 261 -11.26 -2.02 0.93
CA ASP A 261 -10.61 -2.98 0.03
C ASP A 261 -9.71 -2.32 -1.07
N PRO A 262 -9.94 -1.08 -1.56
CA PRO A 262 -9.12 -0.53 -2.60
C PRO A 262 -7.94 0.31 -2.14
N LEU A 263 -7.56 0.51 -0.87
CA LEU A 263 -6.34 1.30 -0.56
C LEU A 263 -5.04 0.68 -1.10
N ALA A 264 -5.07 -0.60 -1.45
CA ALA A 264 -4.00 -1.26 -2.18
C ALA A 264 -3.85 -0.78 -3.63
N LEU A 265 -4.95 -0.42 -4.30
CA LEU A 265 -4.97 0.04 -5.70
C LEU A 265 -4.28 1.42 -5.92
N PRO A 266 -4.51 2.48 -5.10
CA PRO A 266 -3.79 3.74 -5.15
C PRO A 266 -2.30 3.58 -5.06
N LEU A 267 -1.85 2.85 -4.03
CA LEU A 267 -0.43 2.72 -3.73
C LEU A 267 0.26 1.92 -4.83
N LYS A 268 -0.32 0.79 -5.24
CA LYS A 268 0.15 0.02 -6.39
C LYS A 268 0.26 0.90 -7.64
N SER A 269 -0.75 1.73 -7.93
CA SER A 269 -0.75 2.62 -9.10
C SER A 269 0.35 3.68 -9.01
N ILE A 270 0.56 4.31 -7.85
CA ILE A 270 1.59 5.34 -7.67
C ILE A 270 2.99 4.76 -7.87
N TYR A 271 3.27 3.57 -7.32
CA TYR A 271 4.55 2.89 -7.50
C TYR A 271 4.77 2.49 -8.96
N LEU A 272 3.74 2.00 -9.66
CA LEU A 272 3.82 1.68 -11.08
C LEU A 272 4.11 2.93 -11.94
N ILE A 273 3.47 4.07 -11.64
CA ILE A 273 3.70 5.32 -12.40
C ILE A 273 5.11 5.87 -12.16
N ILE A 274 5.64 5.76 -10.93
CA ILE A 274 7.04 6.11 -10.64
C ILE A 274 8.00 5.18 -11.39
N LEU A 275 7.70 3.89 -11.44
CA LEU A 275 8.51 2.91 -12.19
C LEU A 275 8.52 3.22 -13.69
N VAL A 276 7.37 3.56 -14.28
CA VAL A 276 7.27 4.03 -15.67
C VAL A 276 8.08 5.30 -15.85
N LEU A 277 8.01 6.25 -14.91
CA LEU A 277 8.79 7.49 -14.96
C LEU A 277 10.29 7.22 -15.03
N MET A 278 10.80 6.42 -14.09
CA MET A 278 12.21 6.06 -14.05
C MET A 278 12.64 5.36 -15.36
N THR A 279 11.80 4.45 -15.86
CA THR A 279 12.05 3.73 -17.12
C THR A 279 12.14 4.69 -18.30
N LEU A 280 11.20 5.64 -18.42
CA LEU A 280 11.19 6.63 -19.50
C LEU A 280 12.38 7.57 -19.42
N VAL A 281 12.74 8.03 -18.22
CA VAL A 281 13.91 8.90 -18.01
C VAL A 281 15.19 8.18 -18.42
N ILE A 282 15.35 6.91 -18.02
CA ILE A 282 16.52 6.09 -18.41
C ILE A 282 16.58 5.90 -19.92
N LEU A 283 15.46 5.55 -20.56
CA LEU A 283 15.41 5.36 -22.02
C LEU A 283 15.68 6.66 -22.78
N LEU A 284 15.17 7.79 -22.29
CA LEU A 284 15.41 9.11 -22.90
C LEU A 284 16.88 9.49 -22.77
N ALA A 285 17.47 9.34 -21.58
CA ALA A 285 18.89 9.60 -21.34
C ALA A 285 19.78 8.71 -22.22
N ALA A 286 19.47 7.40 -22.31
CA ALA A 286 20.22 6.48 -23.15
C ALA A 286 20.08 6.78 -24.65
N THR A 287 18.88 7.15 -25.09
CA THR A 287 18.64 7.58 -26.47
C THR A 287 19.43 8.85 -26.80
N TRP A 288 19.37 9.86 -25.91
CA TRP A 288 20.12 11.11 -26.05
C TRP A 288 21.63 10.87 -26.08
N PHE A 289 22.15 10.05 -25.17
CA PHE A 289 23.56 9.68 -25.11
C PHE A 289 24.02 8.90 -26.36
N GLY A 290 23.20 7.95 -26.84
CA GLY A 290 23.46 7.20 -28.07
C GLY A 290 23.56 8.13 -29.29
N PHE A 291 22.72 9.16 -29.36
CA PHE A 291 22.81 10.19 -30.41
C PHE A 291 24.08 11.03 -30.32
N PHE A 292 24.43 11.44 -29.09
CA PHE A 292 25.62 12.23 -28.83
C PHE A 292 26.87 11.49 -29.29
N LEU A 293 27.07 10.25 -28.84
CA LEU A 293 28.22 9.42 -29.22
C LEU A 293 28.23 9.10 -30.72
N ALA A 294 27.08 8.76 -31.31
CA ALA A 294 27.03 8.40 -32.72
C ALA A 294 27.41 9.58 -33.63
N LYS A 295 26.99 10.81 -33.30
CA LYS A 295 27.43 12.01 -34.05
C LYS A 295 28.91 12.29 -33.87
N GLN A 296 29.40 12.17 -32.64
CA GLN A 296 30.79 12.41 -32.27
C GLN A 296 31.76 11.50 -33.03
N LEU A 297 31.40 10.22 -33.24
CA LEU A 297 32.26 9.27 -33.95
C LEU A 297 32.00 9.22 -35.46
N SER A 298 30.74 9.23 -35.89
CA SER A 298 30.42 8.95 -37.30
C SER A 298 30.79 10.09 -38.24
N ILE A 299 30.68 11.35 -37.82
CA ILE A 299 30.94 12.50 -38.69
C ILE A 299 32.43 12.58 -39.08
N PRO A 300 33.40 12.54 -38.16
CA PRO A 300 34.81 12.60 -38.54
C PRO A 300 35.26 11.37 -39.34
N LEU A 301 34.73 10.18 -39.02
CA LEU A 301 35.03 8.96 -39.78
C LEU A 301 34.48 9.01 -41.21
N GLU A 302 33.30 9.59 -41.40
CA GLU A 302 32.73 9.81 -42.73
C GLU A 302 33.58 10.79 -43.55
N GLU A 303 34.03 11.90 -42.95
CA GLU A 303 34.91 12.86 -43.64
C GLU A 303 36.26 12.24 -44.03
N LEU A 304 36.86 11.45 -43.13
CA LEU A 304 38.09 10.70 -43.42
C LEU A 304 37.88 9.71 -44.57
N ALA A 305 36.80 8.93 -44.55
CA ALA A 305 36.50 7.99 -45.64
C ALA A 305 36.32 8.70 -46.99
N GLN A 306 35.62 9.84 -47.01
CA GLN A 306 35.44 10.64 -48.23
C GLN A 306 36.75 11.28 -48.70
N ALA A 307 37.60 11.74 -47.78
CA ALA A 307 38.91 12.30 -48.09
C ALA A 307 39.86 11.25 -48.68
N THR A 308 39.90 10.04 -48.11
CA THR A 308 40.67 8.91 -48.67
C THR A 308 40.19 8.55 -50.07
N LYS A 309 38.87 8.57 -50.32
CA LYS A 309 38.30 8.35 -51.67
C LYS A 309 38.71 9.44 -52.67
N LYS A 310 38.94 10.68 -52.21
CA LYS A 310 39.48 11.77 -53.04
C LYS A 310 40.96 11.57 -53.34
N ILE A 311 41.75 11.09 -52.37
CA ILE A 311 43.17 10.73 -52.58
C ILE A 311 43.30 9.66 -53.67
N ALA A 312 42.47 8.62 -53.62
CA ALA A 312 42.44 7.59 -54.67
C ALA A 312 42.10 8.12 -56.08
N LYS A 313 41.54 9.33 -56.18
CA LYS A 313 41.23 10.01 -57.45
C LYS A 313 42.26 11.10 -57.82
N GLY A 314 43.44 11.09 -57.18
CA GLY A 314 44.50 12.07 -57.43
C GLY A 314 44.22 13.47 -56.87
N LYS A 315 43.35 13.59 -55.85
CA LYS A 315 43.09 14.86 -55.16
C LYS A 315 43.57 14.77 -53.71
N TYR A 316 44.23 15.80 -53.21
CA TYR A 316 44.85 15.79 -51.87
C TYR A 316 44.14 16.76 -50.89
N PRO A 317 42.96 16.40 -50.36
CA PRO A 317 42.23 17.26 -49.43
C PRO A 317 42.89 17.34 -48.05
N VAL A 318 42.82 18.51 -47.42
CA VAL A 318 43.20 18.71 -46.02
C VAL A 318 41.94 18.81 -45.16
N LEU A 319 41.82 17.96 -44.15
CA LEU A 319 40.70 17.94 -43.21
C LEU A 319 40.90 18.93 -42.06
N LYS A 320 39.80 19.51 -41.57
CA LYS A 320 39.82 20.39 -40.39
C LYS A 320 39.94 19.56 -39.11
N LYS A 321 40.71 20.06 -38.14
CA LYS A 321 40.73 19.50 -36.79
C LYS A 321 39.44 19.86 -36.04
N TYR A 322 38.98 18.96 -35.18
CA TYR A 322 37.78 19.11 -34.38
C TYR A 322 38.13 19.48 -32.94
N THR A 323 37.72 20.64 -32.47
CA THR A 323 38.11 21.14 -31.13
C THR A 323 37.64 20.25 -29.97
N ALA A 324 36.57 19.48 -30.16
CA ALA A 324 35.95 18.68 -29.11
C ALA A 324 36.52 17.24 -28.96
N TYR A 325 37.41 16.79 -29.86
CA TYR A 325 37.75 15.36 -30.01
C TYR A 325 39.28 15.15 -30.12
N PRO A 326 40.03 15.15 -29.01
CA PRO A 326 41.48 15.09 -29.03
C PRO A 326 42.03 13.81 -29.70
N GLU A 327 41.41 12.65 -29.48
CA GLU A 327 41.82 11.37 -30.07
C GLU A 327 41.59 11.35 -31.59
N ILE A 328 40.45 11.90 -32.04
CA ILE A 328 40.15 12.04 -33.47
C ILE A 328 41.11 13.01 -34.15
N ASN A 329 41.56 14.05 -33.44
CA ASN A 329 42.52 15.02 -33.98
C ASN A 329 43.89 14.41 -34.27
N ILE A 330 44.29 13.37 -33.53
CA ILE A 330 45.52 12.60 -33.81
C ILE A 330 45.36 11.88 -35.15
N LEU A 331 44.21 11.26 -35.40
CA LEU A 331 43.96 10.59 -36.68
C LEU A 331 43.90 11.58 -37.85
N VAL A 332 43.23 12.73 -37.67
CA VAL A 332 43.15 13.79 -38.68
C VAL A 332 44.53 14.38 -38.98
N SER A 333 45.39 14.55 -37.97
CA SER A 333 46.75 15.07 -38.19
C SER A 333 47.62 14.08 -38.97
N HIS A 334 47.56 12.79 -38.65
CA HIS A 334 48.25 11.74 -39.40
C HIS A 334 47.79 11.67 -40.85
N PHE A 335 46.46 11.72 -41.08
CA PHE A 335 45.88 11.76 -42.42
C PHE A 335 46.37 12.97 -43.23
N ASN A 336 46.34 14.17 -42.64
CA ASN A 336 46.77 15.40 -43.30
C ASN A 336 48.26 15.38 -43.65
N ASN A 337 49.12 14.84 -42.77
CA ASN A 337 50.54 14.68 -43.04
C ASN A 337 50.78 13.72 -44.22
N MET A 338 50.10 12.58 -44.23
CA MET A 338 50.14 11.61 -45.35
C MET A 338 49.68 12.25 -46.68
N SER A 339 48.55 12.96 -46.67
CA SER A 339 48.00 13.60 -47.88
C SER A 339 48.97 14.64 -48.46
N ARG A 340 49.62 15.45 -47.61
CA ARG A 340 50.62 16.44 -48.04
C ARG A 340 51.87 15.78 -48.61
N HIS A 341 52.32 14.68 -48.01
CA HIS A 341 53.48 13.94 -48.48
C HIS A 341 53.23 13.37 -49.88
N LEU A 342 52.08 12.72 -50.09
CA LEU A 342 51.70 12.18 -51.40
C LEU A 342 51.56 13.27 -52.48
N GLU A 343 50.97 14.42 -52.15
CA GLU A 343 50.88 15.57 -53.07
C GLU A 343 52.27 16.06 -53.50
N LYS A 344 53.21 16.12 -52.56
CA LYS A 344 54.58 16.54 -52.82
C LYS A 344 55.30 15.55 -53.73
N THR A 345 55.23 14.25 -53.43
CA THR A 345 55.87 13.20 -54.22
C THR A 345 55.31 13.14 -55.64
N GLU A 346 54.00 13.30 -55.83
CA GLU A 346 53.41 13.30 -57.18
C GLU A 346 53.90 14.52 -58.01
N LYS A 347 54.05 15.69 -57.40
CA LYS A 347 54.61 16.88 -58.06
C LYS A 347 56.09 16.72 -58.41
N GLU A 348 56.86 16.01 -57.59
CA GLU A 348 58.27 15.72 -57.82
C GLU A 348 58.46 14.71 -58.96
N VAL A 349 57.59 13.69 -59.09
CA VAL A 349 57.66 12.68 -60.16
C VAL A 349 57.17 13.21 -61.52
N LYS A 350 56.30 14.22 -61.54
CA LYS A 350 55.79 14.87 -62.77
C LYS A 350 56.70 15.97 -63.32
N ARG A 351 57.71 16.40 -62.57
CA ARG A 351 58.78 17.30 -63.03
C ARG A 351 59.91 16.50 -63.62
#